data_AF-A0A1B8UIV6-F1
#
_entry.id   AF-A0A1B8UIV6-F1
#
_cell.length_a   1.000
_cell.length_b   1.000
_cell.length_c   1.000
_cell.angle_alpha   90.00
_cell.angle_beta   90.00
_cell.angle_gamma   90.00
#
_symmetry.space_group_name_H-M   'P 1'
#
loop_
_entity.id
_entity.type
_entity.pdbx_description
1 polymer ?
#
loop_
_entity_poly.entity_id
_entity_poly.type
_entity_poly.pdbx_seq_one_letter_code
_entity_poly.pdbx_strand_id
1 'polypeptide(L)'
;QKLAAKLQKAVKQFAGKEVRLQDTAEDIRDSDAKVKSVDGKYVVYFNYKKGEVWSLDGTIPLDKISTAAQEKILKALKGAYAKKTYVLDKEVVLNRLYDGKKEKLKDDYFSYQLTGKDFEAKWEVWGEAEFVSKVAIKLAKEELDPKSLEMAATTIKTAFDYDFEITDAQLHSNGDKYQMLLLKDNDVSLELDKKEGKVLNVSHKKRKKVTTNQEITEKDAKEVVAPLAKE
;
A
#
# COMPACT_ATOMS: atom_id res chain seq x y z
N GLN A 1 24.04 -7.57 -20.40
CA GLN A 1 24.71 -6.25 -20.55
C GLN A 1 23.77 -5.12 -20.98
N LYS A 2 22.87 -5.28 -21.97
CA LYS A 2 21.95 -4.20 -22.39
C LYS A 2 21.04 -3.66 -21.28
N LEU A 3 20.51 -4.54 -20.41
CA LEU A 3 19.60 -4.12 -19.34
C LEU A 3 20.31 -3.28 -18.26
N ALA A 4 21.48 -3.70 -17.78
CA ALA A 4 22.23 -2.95 -16.77
C ALA A 4 22.52 -1.51 -17.20
N ALA A 5 22.89 -1.30 -18.47
CA ALA A 5 23.09 0.03 -19.03
C ALA A 5 21.79 0.86 -19.06
N LYS A 6 20.64 0.24 -19.38
CA LYS A 6 19.33 0.91 -19.32
C LYS A 6 18.94 1.29 -17.89
N LEU A 7 19.17 0.40 -16.91
CA LEU A 7 18.93 0.69 -15.49
C LEU A 7 19.76 1.89 -15.05
N GLN A 8 21.05 1.90 -15.38
CA GLN A 8 21.94 3.02 -15.05
C GLN A 8 21.56 4.32 -15.74
N LYS A 9 21.17 4.27 -17.02
CA LYS A 9 20.67 5.44 -17.74
C LYS A 9 19.41 6.01 -17.08
N ALA A 10 18.46 5.15 -16.70
CA ALA A 10 17.20 5.56 -16.09
C ALA A 10 17.42 6.23 -14.73
N VAL A 11 18.21 5.62 -13.82
CA VAL A 11 18.48 6.20 -12.51
C VAL A 11 19.29 7.49 -12.61
N LYS A 12 20.22 7.58 -13.57
CA LYS A 12 20.96 8.83 -13.83
C LYS A 12 20.05 9.96 -14.27
N GLN A 13 19.11 9.70 -15.19
CA GLN A 13 18.13 10.70 -15.61
C GLN A 13 17.25 11.16 -14.44
N PHE A 14 16.82 10.24 -13.59
CA PHE A 14 15.98 10.55 -12.43
C PHE A 14 16.74 11.33 -11.36
N ALA A 15 17.94 10.90 -11.00
CA ALA A 15 18.75 11.50 -9.94
C ALA A 15 19.46 12.79 -10.38
N GLY A 16 19.59 13.03 -11.69
CA GLY A 16 20.39 14.12 -12.27
C GLY A 16 21.91 13.94 -12.11
N LYS A 17 22.36 12.76 -11.67
CA LYS A 17 23.76 12.44 -11.40
C LYS A 17 24.00 10.94 -11.52
N GLU A 18 25.27 10.54 -11.59
CA GLU A 18 25.64 9.11 -11.52
C GLU A 18 25.23 8.52 -10.17
N VAL A 19 24.62 7.34 -10.20
CA VAL A 19 24.18 6.58 -9.02
C VAL A 19 24.71 5.16 -9.17
N ARG A 20 25.23 4.59 -8.09
CA ARG A 20 25.65 3.18 -8.09
C ARG A 20 24.47 2.30 -7.66
N LEU A 21 24.08 1.37 -8.52
CA LEU A 21 23.09 0.33 -8.20
C LEU A 21 23.75 -0.85 -7.49
N GLN A 22 22.98 -1.56 -6.68
CA GLN A 22 23.37 -2.84 -6.11
C GLN A 22 23.55 -3.89 -7.20
N ASP A 23 24.38 -4.90 -6.93
CA ASP A 23 24.70 -5.95 -7.90
C ASP A 23 23.56 -6.98 -8.05
N THR A 24 22.64 -7.02 -7.08
CA THR A 24 21.52 -7.96 -7.03
C THR A 24 20.18 -7.24 -7.10
N ALA A 25 19.26 -7.79 -7.90
CA ALA A 25 17.86 -7.35 -7.96
C ALA A 25 16.97 -8.23 -7.07
N GLU A 26 15.88 -7.64 -6.56
CA GLU A 26 14.82 -8.33 -5.84
C GLU A 26 13.68 -8.66 -6.82
N ASP A 27 13.22 -9.92 -6.82
CA ASP A 27 12.01 -10.31 -7.55
C ASP A 27 10.77 -9.72 -6.86
N ILE A 28 9.80 -9.28 -7.66
CA ILE A 28 8.54 -8.74 -7.16
C ILE A 28 7.41 -9.72 -7.47
N ARG A 29 7.18 -9.96 -8.76
CA ARG A 29 6.21 -10.93 -9.26
C ARG A 29 6.44 -11.17 -10.75
N ASP A 30 6.17 -12.39 -11.19
CA ASP A 30 6.19 -12.79 -12.60
C ASP A 30 7.55 -12.55 -13.28
N SER A 31 7.69 -11.43 -13.97
CA SER A 31 8.91 -11.02 -14.65
C SER A 31 9.36 -9.62 -14.27
N ASP A 32 8.75 -9.06 -13.22
CA ASP A 32 9.04 -7.75 -12.70
C ASP A 32 9.97 -7.86 -11.49
N ALA A 33 11.00 -7.04 -11.51
CA ALA A 33 12.02 -6.97 -10.49
C ALA A 33 12.33 -5.51 -10.16
N LYS A 34 13.04 -5.29 -9.06
CA LYS A 34 13.60 -4.00 -8.70
C LYS A 34 15.06 -4.12 -8.30
N VAL A 35 15.81 -3.05 -8.52
CA VAL A 35 17.17 -2.92 -7.99
C VAL A 35 17.28 -1.60 -7.24
N LYS A 36 17.93 -1.62 -6.08
CA LYS A 36 18.15 -0.43 -5.26
C LYS A 36 19.51 0.18 -5.56
N SER A 37 19.67 1.47 -5.30
CA SER A 37 21.00 2.07 -5.19
C SER A 37 21.72 1.58 -3.94
N VAL A 38 23.06 1.64 -3.97
CA VAL A 38 23.90 1.24 -2.82
C VAL A 38 23.62 2.09 -1.58
N ASP A 39 23.27 3.37 -1.76
CA ASP A 39 22.87 4.27 -0.67
C ASP A 39 21.40 4.12 -0.25
N GLY A 40 20.65 3.22 -0.89
CA GLY A 40 19.24 2.94 -0.60
C GLY A 40 18.26 4.05 -1.02
N LYS A 41 18.73 5.14 -1.62
CA LYS A 41 17.89 6.32 -1.94
C LYS A 41 17.08 6.19 -3.23
N TYR A 42 17.43 5.26 -4.11
CA TYR A 42 16.78 5.08 -5.40
C TYR A 42 16.39 3.63 -5.61
N VAL A 43 15.25 3.41 -6.27
CA VAL A 43 14.79 2.09 -6.67
C VAL A 43 14.40 2.15 -8.14
N VAL A 44 14.93 1.24 -8.96
CA VAL A 44 14.57 1.12 -10.37
C VAL A 44 13.74 -0.13 -10.56
N TYR A 45 12.54 0.02 -11.10
CA TYR A 45 11.64 -1.09 -11.39
C TYR A 45 11.65 -1.44 -12.88
N PHE A 46 11.77 -2.73 -13.17
CA PHE A 46 11.96 -3.19 -14.54
C PHE A 46 11.40 -4.59 -14.75
N ASN A 47 11.12 -4.90 -16.01
CA ASN A 47 10.77 -6.24 -16.45
C ASN A 47 12.02 -6.91 -17.04
N TYR A 48 12.52 -7.97 -16.41
CA TYR A 48 13.78 -8.60 -16.81
C TYR A 48 13.66 -9.47 -18.07
N LYS A 49 12.45 -9.97 -18.40
CA LYS A 49 12.21 -10.72 -19.64
C LYS A 49 12.13 -9.80 -20.86
N LYS A 50 11.47 -8.65 -20.72
CA LYS A 50 11.34 -7.64 -21.78
C LYS A 50 12.55 -6.71 -21.87
N GLY A 51 13.33 -6.60 -20.80
CA GLY A 51 14.46 -5.67 -20.74
C GLY A 51 14.03 -4.20 -20.75
N GLU A 52 12.92 -3.90 -20.08
CA GLU A 52 12.26 -2.59 -20.06
C GLU A 52 12.13 -2.06 -18.63
N VAL A 53 12.53 -0.81 -18.42
CA VAL A 53 12.29 -0.06 -17.17
C VAL A 53 10.91 0.58 -17.25
N TRP A 54 10.15 0.56 -16.15
CA TRP A 54 8.79 1.09 -16.14
C TRP A 54 8.55 2.16 -15.07
N SER A 55 9.32 2.19 -13.98
CA SER A 55 9.27 3.29 -13.02
C SER A 55 10.53 3.38 -12.16
N LEU A 56 10.65 4.50 -11.45
CA LEU A 56 11.70 4.75 -10.47
C LEU A 56 11.10 5.39 -9.23
N ASP A 57 11.60 5.00 -8.07
CA ASP A 57 11.44 5.70 -6.81
C ASP A 57 12.72 6.44 -6.45
N GLY A 58 12.58 7.58 -5.79
CA GLY A 58 13.68 8.22 -5.09
C GLY A 58 13.27 8.97 -3.85
N THR A 59 14.12 8.90 -2.83
CA THR A 59 13.94 9.64 -1.58
C THR A 59 14.39 11.09 -1.76
N ILE A 60 13.47 12.02 -1.52
CA ILE A 60 13.72 13.47 -1.58
C ILE A 60 13.35 14.13 -0.24
N PRO A 61 13.95 15.29 0.10
CA PRO A 61 13.52 16.06 1.26
C PRO A 61 12.07 16.56 1.11
N LEU A 62 11.32 16.58 2.22
CA LEU A 62 9.93 17.05 2.27
C LEU A 62 9.79 18.51 1.79
N ASP A 63 10.80 19.35 2.00
CA ASP A 63 10.81 20.76 1.58
C ASP A 63 10.78 20.96 0.05
N LYS A 64 11.00 19.90 -0.73
CA LYS A 64 10.83 19.88 -2.20
C LYS A 64 9.37 19.76 -2.62
N ILE A 65 8.46 19.49 -1.69
CA ILE A 65 7.04 19.39 -1.92
C ILE A 65 6.37 20.67 -1.44
N SER A 66 5.48 21.23 -2.24
CA SER A 66 4.80 22.48 -1.90
C SER A 66 4.00 22.35 -0.60
N THR A 67 3.98 23.42 0.20
CA THR A 67 3.20 23.48 1.44
C THR A 67 1.73 23.15 1.21
N ALA A 68 1.16 23.60 0.08
CA ALA A 68 -0.22 23.31 -0.30
C ALA A 68 -0.47 21.80 -0.48
N ALA A 69 0.45 21.05 -1.08
CA ALA A 69 0.31 19.60 -1.22
C ALA A 69 0.43 18.90 0.15
N GLN A 70 1.36 19.34 0.99
CA GLN A 70 1.50 18.83 2.36
C GLN A 70 0.21 19.05 3.18
N GLU A 71 -0.39 20.23 3.10
CA GLU A 71 -1.66 20.57 3.78
C GLU A 71 -2.83 19.71 3.30
N LYS A 72 -2.93 19.44 1.99
CA LYS A 72 -3.98 18.56 1.45
C LYS A 72 -3.87 17.14 2.01
N ILE A 73 -2.65 16.63 2.13
CA ILE A 73 -2.39 15.30 2.71
C ILE A 73 -2.74 15.28 4.19
N LEU A 74 -2.32 16.28 4.96
CA LEU A 74 -2.67 16.40 6.37
C LEU A 74 -4.17 16.52 6.58
N LYS A 75 -4.88 17.23 5.69
CA LYS A 75 -6.35 17.30 5.71
C LYS A 75 -6.98 15.94 5.45
N ALA A 76 -6.47 15.17 4.48
CA ALA A 76 -6.97 13.82 4.21
C ALA A 76 -6.73 12.86 5.38
N LEU A 77 -5.54 12.89 6.00
CA LEU A 77 -5.23 12.11 7.20
C LEU A 77 -6.16 12.43 8.37
N LYS A 78 -6.37 13.72 8.66
CA LYS A 78 -7.31 14.17 9.71
C LYS A 78 -8.76 13.81 9.38
N GLY A 79 -9.16 13.89 8.12
CA GLY A 79 -10.48 13.48 7.66
C GLY A 79 -10.72 11.97 7.84
N ALA A 80 -9.70 11.15 7.58
CA ALA A 80 -9.77 9.71 7.79
C ALA A 80 -9.79 9.34 9.28
N TYR A 81 -8.94 9.96 10.11
CA TYR A 81 -8.88 9.68 11.55
C TYR A 81 -8.40 10.90 12.35
N ALA A 82 -9.34 11.66 12.92
CA ALA A 82 -9.03 12.92 13.61
C ALA A 82 -8.34 12.76 14.99
N LYS A 83 -8.37 11.56 15.59
CA LYS A 83 -7.89 11.33 16.96
C LYS A 83 -6.36 11.27 17.09
N LYS A 84 -5.62 11.26 15.97
CA LYS A 84 -4.14 11.25 15.96
C LYS A 84 -3.55 12.60 15.58
N THR A 85 -2.34 12.83 16.07
CA THR A 85 -1.48 13.93 15.61
C THR A 85 -0.60 13.42 14.48
N TYR A 86 -0.62 14.13 13.36
CA TYR A 86 0.15 13.80 12.17
C TYR A 86 1.37 14.71 12.06
N VAL A 87 2.55 14.10 12.11
CA VAL A 87 3.84 14.76 11.85
C VAL A 87 4.49 14.01 10.70
N LEU A 88 4.71 14.72 9.59
CA LEU A 88 5.34 14.16 8.40
C LEU A 88 6.84 13.95 8.65
N ASP A 89 7.37 12.84 8.15
CA ASP A 89 8.81 12.61 8.11
C ASP A 89 9.50 13.65 7.22
N LYS A 90 10.79 13.87 7.45
CA LYS A 90 11.58 14.86 6.69
C LYS A 90 11.89 14.43 5.26
N GLU A 91 11.62 13.18 4.93
CA GLU A 91 11.88 12.58 3.63
C GLU A 91 10.59 12.01 3.03
N VAL A 92 10.51 12.02 1.72
CA VAL A 92 9.36 11.57 0.94
C VAL A 92 9.85 10.74 -0.23
N VAL A 93 9.09 9.71 -0.59
CA VAL A 93 9.39 8.91 -1.79
C VAL A 93 8.66 9.53 -2.98
N LEU A 94 9.41 9.99 -3.97
CA LEU A 94 8.91 10.39 -5.28
C LEU A 94 8.96 9.18 -6.22
N ASN A 95 7.82 8.76 -6.74
CA ASN A 95 7.73 7.82 -7.85
C ASN A 95 7.51 8.57 -9.17
N ARG A 96 8.23 8.17 -10.21
CA ARG A 96 7.98 8.61 -11.59
C ARG A 96 7.93 7.41 -12.53
N LEU A 97 7.03 7.47 -13.51
CA LEU A 97 7.01 6.49 -14.59
C LEU A 97 8.15 6.73 -15.58
N TYR A 98 8.56 5.65 -16.23
CA TYR A 98 9.59 5.65 -17.25
C TYR A 98 9.09 4.92 -18.50
N ASP A 99 9.28 5.52 -19.67
CA ASP A 99 9.04 4.87 -20.95
C ASP A 99 10.30 4.07 -21.33
N GLY A 100 10.32 2.78 -21.00
CA GLY A 100 11.45 1.89 -21.28
C GLY A 100 11.77 1.70 -22.76
N LYS A 101 10.86 2.06 -23.68
CA LYS A 101 11.08 2.01 -25.13
C LYS A 101 11.72 3.29 -25.64
N LYS A 102 11.26 4.44 -25.16
CA LYS A 102 11.82 5.76 -25.50
C LYS A 102 13.01 6.15 -24.61
N GLU A 103 13.27 5.39 -23.56
CA GLU A 103 14.31 5.61 -22.56
C GLU A 103 14.27 7.01 -21.95
N LYS A 104 13.07 7.42 -21.52
CA LYS A 104 12.82 8.73 -20.92
C LYS A 104 11.83 8.68 -19.76
N LEU A 105 11.99 9.59 -18.81
CA LEU A 105 10.99 9.84 -17.77
C LEU A 105 9.70 10.38 -18.38
N LYS A 106 8.59 10.03 -17.73
CA LYS A 106 7.27 10.57 -18.03
C LYS A 106 6.99 11.76 -17.12
N ASP A 107 6.48 12.85 -17.70
CA ASP A 107 6.15 14.10 -16.98
C ASP A 107 4.66 14.20 -16.65
N ASP A 108 3.83 13.41 -17.33
CA ASP A 108 2.37 13.38 -17.18
C ASP A 108 1.89 12.62 -15.94
N TYR A 109 2.79 11.88 -15.28
CA TYR A 109 2.49 11.21 -14.02
C TYR A 109 3.66 11.21 -13.04
N PHE A 110 3.37 11.53 -11.79
CA PHE A 110 4.23 11.25 -10.66
C PHE A 110 3.40 11.09 -9.38
N SER A 111 4.00 10.50 -8.35
CA SER A 111 3.37 10.42 -7.04
C SER A 111 4.36 10.63 -5.91
N TYR A 112 3.89 11.20 -4.82
CA TYR A 112 4.62 11.31 -3.57
C TYR A 112 4.00 10.38 -2.52
N GLN A 113 4.81 9.54 -1.90
CA GLN A 113 4.43 8.77 -0.73
C GLN A 113 5.06 9.41 0.51
N LEU A 114 4.22 10.06 1.31
CA LEU A 114 4.60 10.72 2.54
C LEU A 114 4.30 9.81 3.72
N THR A 115 5.24 9.71 4.63
CA THR A 115 5.15 8.87 5.81
C THR A 115 5.22 9.70 7.08
N GLY A 116 4.84 9.08 8.18
CA GLY A 116 5.14 9.53 9.52
C GLY A 116 4.93 8.39 10.49
N LYS A 117 5.04 8.70 11.78
CA LYS A 117 4.77 7.69 12.81
C LYS A 117 3.34 7.16 12.67
N ASP A 118 3.23 5.85 12.40
CA ASP A 118 1.97 5.11 12.31
C ASP A 118 1.05 5.49 11.12
N PHE A 119 1.56 6.14 10.07
CA PHE A 119 0.77 6.36 8.86
C PHE A 119 1.61 6.49 7.58
N GLU A 120 0.93 6.29 6.46
CA GLU A 120 1.40 6.70 5.13
C GLU A 120 0.25 7.30 4.32
N ALA A 121 0.58 8.21 3.42
CA ALA A 121 -0.34 8.78 2.45
C ALA A 121 0.32 8.91 1.09
N LYS A 122 -0.45 8.69 0.03
CA LYS A 122 0.01 8.81 -1.36
C LYS A 122 -0.74 9.93 -2.07
N TRP A 123 0.01 10.89 -2.57
CA TRP A 123 -0.47 11.97 -3.43
C TRP A 123 -0.09 11.67 -4.88
N GLU A 124 -1.06 11.67 -5.78
CA GLU A 124 -0.84 11.40 -7.20
C GLU A 124 -1.17 12.63 -8.03
N VAL A 125 -0.34 12.84 -9.06
CA VAL A 125 -0.54 13.87 -10.07
C VAL A 125 -0.58 13.20 -11.43
N TRP A 126 -1.65 13.46 -12.17
CA TRP A 126 -1.93 12.95 -13.52
C TRP A 126 -2.27 14.14 -14.42
N GLY A 127 -1.28 14.66 -15.15
CA GLY A 127 -1.41 15.91 -15.89
C GLY A 127 -1.82 17.05 -14.97
N GLU A 128 -3.01 17.61 -15.18
CA GLU A 128 -3.58 18.69 -14.35
C GLU A 128 -4.37 18.17 -13.13
N ALA A 129 -4.68 16.87 -13.07
CA ALA A 129 -5.44 16.29 -11.98
C ALA A 129 -4.53 15.89 -10.82
N GLU A 130 -4.90 16.26 -9.59
CA GLU A 130 -4.13 15.94 -8.39
C GLU A 130 -5.06 15.48 -7.25
N PHE A 131 -4.68 14.41 -6.55
CA PHE A 131 -5.50 13.85 -5.48
C PHE A 131 -4.72 12.95 -4.52
N VAL A 132 -5.23 12.78 -3.30
CA VAL A 132 -4.75 11.74 -2.37
C VAL A 132 -5.36 10.41 -2.79
N SER A 133 -4.54 9.48 -3.30
CA SER A 133 -5.01 8.17 -3.79
C SER A 133 -5.04 7.10 -2.70
N LYS A 134 -4.29 7.31 -1.61
CA LYS A 134 -4.20 6.37 -0.49
C LYS A 134 -3.91 7.10 0.81
N VAL A 135 -4.60 6.70 1.86
CA VAL A 135 -4.26 6.93 3.26
C VAL A 135 -4.26 5.57 3.94
N ALA A 136 -3.21 5.26 4.70
CA ALA A 136 -3.17 4.10 5.59
C ALA A 136 -2.67 4.56 6.96
N ILE A 137 -3.45 4.27 8.01
CA ILE A 137 -3.17 4.70 9.38
C ILE A 137 -3.18 3.48 10.27
N LYS A 138 -2.07 3.22 10.95
CA LYS A 138 -1.96 2.16 11.93
C LYS A 138 -2.68 2.57 13.21
N LEU A 139 -3.55 1.69 13.69
CA LEU A 139 -4.34 1.85 14.90
C LEU A 139 -3.81 0.91 15.98
N ALA A 140 -3.74 1.40 17.21
CA ALA A 140 -3.56 0.56 18.37
C ALA A 140 -4.85 -0.22 18.65
N LYS A 141 -4.76 -1.37 19.33
CA LYS A 141 -5.93 -2.23 19.60
C LYS A 141 -6.99 -1.49 20.42
N GLU A 142 -6.57 -0.61 21.32
CA GLU A 142 -7.41 0.20 22.19
C GLU A 142 -8.14 1.32 21.44
N GLU A 143 -7.68 1.65 20.23
CA GLU A 143 -8.33 2.63 19.34
C GLU A 143 -9.48 2.02 18.52
N LEU A 144 -9.60 0.68 18.52
CA LEU A 144 -10.64 -0.06 17.81
C LEU A 144 -11.91 -0.11 18.64
N ASP A 145 -13.06 0.02 17.98
CA ASP A 145 -14.35 -0.10 18.68
C ASP A 145 -14.59 -1.56 19.10
N PRO A 146 -15.09 -1.80 20.33
CA PRO A 146 -15.31 -3.16 20.84
C PRO A 146 -16.21 -4.04 19.95
N LYS A 147 -17.18 -3.43 19.26
CA LYS A 147 -18.08 -4.15 18.36
C LYS A 147 -17.34 -4.72 17.14
N SER A 148 -16.43 -3.96 16.55
CA SER A 148 -15.59 -4.44 15.44
C SER A 148 -14.64 -5.55 15.90
N LEU A 149 -14.13 -5.47 17.13
CA LEU A 149 -13.29 -6.53 17.72
C LEU A 149 -14.06 -7.84 17.89
N GLU A 150 -15.25 -7.77 18.48
CA GLU A 150 -16.13 -8.93 18.69
C GLU A 150 -16.59 -9.54 17.37
N MET A 151 -16.99 -8.71 16.41
CA MET A 151 -17.37 -9.15 15.07
C MET A 151 -16.21 -9.84 14.37
N ALA A 152 -14.99 -9.28 14.47
CA ALA A 152 -13.80 -9.86 13.87
C ALA A 152 -13.48 -11.23 14.44
N ALA A 153 -13.46 -11.35 15.78
CA ALA A 153 -13.22 -12.61 16.47
C ALA A 153 -14.26 -13.67 16.07
N THR A 154 -15.55 -13.32 16.08
CA THR A 154 -16.64 -14.23 15.72
C THR A 154 -16.57 -14.67 14.26
N THR A 155 -16.29 -13.74 13.34
CA THR A 155 -16.19 -14.02 11.90
C THR A 155 -15.05 -14.98 11.61
N ILE A 156 -13.86 -14.71 12.17
CA ILE A 156 -12.67 -15.54 11.94
C ILE A 156 -12.83 -16.92 12.61
N LYS A 157 -13.37 -16.96 13.83
CA LYS A 157 -13.68 -18.23 14.51
C LYS A 157 -14.63 -19.08 13.67
N THR A 158 -15.67 -18.48 13.11
CA THR A 158 -16.63 -19.18 12.25
C THR A 158 -15.99 -19.62 10.93
N ALA A 159 -15.18 -18.76 10.31
CA ALA A 159 -14.59 -19.02 9.00
C ALA A 159 -13.50 -20.10 9.03
N PHE A 160 -12.71 -20.14 10.10
CA PHE A 160 -11.47 -20.94 10.13
C PHE A 160 -11.30 -21.80 11.38
N ASP A 161 -12.25 -21.77 12.32
CA ASP A 161 -12.10 -22.33 13.69
C ASP A 161 -10.80 -21.86 14.36
N TYR A 162 -10.54 -20.57 14.25
CA TYR A 162 -9.31 -19.93 14.69
C TYR A 162 -9.61 -18.79 15.67
N ASP A 163 -8.92 -18.78 16.81
CA ASP A 163 -9.06 -17.74 17.82
C ASP A 163 -8.24 -16.52 17.39
N PHE A 164 -8.93 -15.45 17.00
CA PHE A 164 -8.31 -14.30 16.35
C PHE A 164 -7.70 -13.31 17.36
N GLU A 165 -6.38 -13.20 17.36
CA GLU A 165 -5.62 -12.23 18.15
C GLU A 165 -5.03 -11.13 17.27
N ILE A 166 -5.63 -9.94 17.30
CA ILE A 166 -5.19 -8.84 16.44
C ILE A 166 -3.76 -8.41 16.80
N THR A 167 -2.86 -8.64 15.84
CA THR A 167 -1.45 -8.23 15.86
C THR A 167 -1.19 -6.92 15.10
N ASP A 168 -2.03 -6.59 14.12
CA ASP A 168 -1.91 -5.38 13.31
C ASP A 168 -3.29 -4.89 12.88
N ALA A 169 -3.50 -3.57 12.95
CA ALA A 169 -4.75 -2.93 12.57
C ALA A 169 -4.45 -1.66 11.77
N GLN A 170 -5.06 -1.54 10.59
CA GLN A 170 -4.84 -0.42 9.69
C GLN A 170 -6.16 0.11 9.15
N LEU A 171 -6.38 1.42 9.27
CA LEU A 171 -7.44 2.11 8.57
C LEU A 171 -6.93 2.56 7.20
N HIS A 172 -7.52 2.04 6.15
CA HIS A 172 -7.28 2.45 4.77
C HIS A 172 -8.38 3.38 4.29
N SER A 173 -8.02 4.46 3.63
CA SER A 173 -8.97 5.39 3.02
C SER A 173 -8.51 5.86 1.65
N ASN A 174 -9.47 6.06 0.75
CA ASN A 174 -9.28 6.80 -0.50
C ASN A 174 -10.27 7.98 -0.51
N GLY A 175 -9.97 8.97 0.34
CA GLY A 175 -10.88 10.07 0.66
C GLY A 175 -12.19 9.58 1.30
N ASP A 176 -13.27 10.32 1.07
CA ASP A 176 -14.58 10.03 1.67
C ASP A 176 -15.31 8.86 1.00
N LYS A 177 -14.83 8.35 -0.14
CA LYS A 177 -15.54 7.32 -0.91
C LYS A 177 -15.36 5.91 -0.35
N TYR A 178 -14.18 5.62 0.20
CA TYR A 178 -13.83 4.29 0.69
C TYR A 178 -13.08 4.40 2.01
N GLN A 179 -13.57 3.71 3.03
CA GLN A 179 -12.88 3.53 4.30
C GLN A 179 -12.99 2.07 4.73
N MET A 180 -11.84 1.42 4.88
CA MET A 180 -11.74 0.01 5.22
C MET A 180 -10.81 -0.17 6.40
N LEU A 181 -11.24 -0.98 7.37
CA LEU A 181 -10.43 -1.41 8.49
C LEU A 181 -9.87 -2.81 8.19
N LEU A 182 -8.55 -2.90 8.06
CA LEU A 182 -7.82 -4.14 7.90
C LEU A 182 -7.31 -4.61 9.27
N LEU A 183 -7.77 -5.78 9.70
CA LEU A 183 -7.33 -6.43 10.94
C LEU A 183 -6.53 -7.68 10.57
N LYS A 184 -5.39 -7.89 11.22
CA LYS A 184 -4.54 -9.06 10.96
C LYS A 184 -4.13 -9.76 12.24
N ASP A 185 -4.09 -11.07 12.13
CA ASP A 185 -3.44 -11.98 13.06
C ASP A 185 -2.55 -12.91 12.25
N ASN A 186 -1.23 -12.66 12.25
CA ASN A 186 -0.24 -13.50 11.59
C ASN A 186 -0.54 -13.81 10.10
N ASP A 187 -1.13 -14.98 9.83
CA ASP A 187 -1.50 -15.46 8.50
C ASP A 187 -2.96 -15.17 8.13
N VAL A 188 -3.76 -14.70 9.08
CA VAL A 188 -5.18 -14.34 8.92
C VAL A 188 -5.34 -12.85 8.74
N SER A 189 -6.23 -12.45 7.83
CA SER A 189 -6.67 -11.07 7.69
C SER A 189 -8.17 -10.96 7.50
N LEU A 190 -8.73 -9.87 8.02
CA LEU A 190 -10.12 -9.48 7.88
C LEU A 190 -10.19 -8.04 7.40
N GLU A 191 -11.02 -7.77 6.41
CA GLU A 191 -11.33 -6.42 5.92
C GLU A 191 -12.78 -6.08 6.26
N LEU A 192 -12.97 -4.95 6.93
CA LEU A 192 -14.29 -4.42 7.31
C LEU A 192 -14.53 -3.09 6.62
N ASP A 193 -15.72 -2.87 6.07
CA ASP A 193 -16.17 -1.53 5.69
C ASP A 193 -16.36 -0.71 6.97
N LYS A 194 -15.67 0.42 7.09
CA LYS A 194 -15.69 1.18 8.34
C LYS A 194 -17.02 1.92 8.56
N LYS A 195 -17.75 2.25 7.49
CA LYS A 195 -19.01 3.00 7.57
C LYS A 195 -20.18 2.08 7.87
N GLU A 196 -20.26 0.97 7.17
CA GLU A 196 -21.36 0.01 7.29
C GLU A 196 -21.10 -1.05 8.37
N GLY A 197 -19.84 -1.20 8.81
CA GLY A 197 -19.43 -2.25 9.75
C GLY A 197 -19.58 -3.65 9.15
N LYS A 198 -19.51 -3.79 7.83
CA LYS A 198 -19.71 -5.06 7.12
C LYS A 198 -18.39 -5.73 6.80
N VAL A 199 -18.38 -7.06 6.83
CA VAL A 199 -17.24 -7.86 6.36
C VAL A 199 -17.14 -7.78 4.84
N LEU A 200 -15.99 -7.30 4.35
CA LEU A 200 -15.69 -7.23 2.92
C LEU A 200 -14.93 -8.47 2.45
N ASN A 201 -13.99 -8.95 3.25
CA ASN A 201 -13.10 -10.04 2.86
C ASN A 201 -12.49 -10.73 4.08
N VAL A 202 -12.31 -12.04 3.97
CA VAL A 202 -11.61 -12.88 4.95
C VAL A 202 -10.57 -13.72 4.23
N SER A 203 -9.34 -13.72 4.73
CA SER A 203 -8.26 -14.50 4.11
C SER A 203 -7.33 -15.14 5.14
N HIS A 204 -6.77 -16.28 4.76
CA HIS A 204 -5.73 -16.98 5.52
C HIS A 204 -4.64 -17.39 4.53
N LYS A 205 -3.36 -17.04 4.74
CA LYS A 205 -2.30 -17.24 3.72
C LYS A 205 -2.18 -18.67 3.19
N LYS A 206 -2.49 -19.67 4.02
CA LYS A 206 -2.45 -21.11 3.67
C LYS A 206 -3.79 -21.73 3.26
N ARG A 207 -4.93 -21.03 3.42
CA ARG A 207 -6.27 -21.55 3.07
C ARG A 207 -6.89 -20.67 1.98
N LYS A 208 -7.78 -21.22 1.14
CA LYS A 208 -8.38 -20.44 0.05
C LYS A 208 -9.06 -19.16 0.57
N LYS A 209 -8.86 -18.05 -0.15
CA LYS A 209 -9.45 -16.73 0.11
C LYS A 209 -10.97 -16.79 0.00
N VAL A 210 -11.68 -16.20 0.96
CA VAL A 210 -13.15 -16.09 0.94
C VAL A 210 -13.53 -14.62 0.72
N THR A 211 -13.91 -14.28 -0.51
CA THR A 211 -14.45 -12.96 -0.86
C THR A 211 -15.98 -12.97 -0.72
N THR A 212 -16.53 -12.14 0.14
CA THR A 212 -17.98 -12.06 0.40
C THR A 212 -18.51 -10.69 0.01
N ASN A 213 -19.03 -10.55 -1.20
CA ASN A 213 -19.73 -9.33 -1.65
C ASN A 213 -21.23 -9.31 -1.25
N GLN A 214 -21.66 -10.14 -0.31
CA GLN A 214 -23.04 -10.21 0.18
C GLN A 214 -23.08 -10.22 1.70
N GLU A 215 -24.13 -9.62 2.26
CA GLU A 215 -24.47 -9.65 3.68
C GLU A 215 -24.37 -11.10 4.19
N ILE A 216 -23.32 -11.39 4.96
CA ILE A 216 -23.15 -12.72 5.55
C ILE A 216 -24.13 -12.80 6.72
N THR A 217 -25.26 -13.48 6.54
CA THR A 217 -26.05 -13.92 7.69
C THR A 217 -25.33 -15.08 8.37
N GLU A 218 -25.60 -15.30 9.65
CA GLU A 218 -25.02 -16.42 10.44
C GLU A 218 -25.21 -17.80 9.76
N LYS A 219 -26.19 -17.91 8.87
CA LYS A 219 -26.46 -19.08 8.02
C LYS A 219 -25.51 -19.17 6.82
N ASP A 220 -25.18 -18.06 6.18
CA ASP A 220 -24.29 -18.01 5.00
C ASP A 220 -22.82 -18.27 5.39
N ALA A 221 -22.41 -17.86 6.58
CA ALA A 221 -21.09 -18.19 7.12
C ALA A 221 -20.88 -19.70 7.23
N LYS A 222 -21.92 -20.48 7.57
CA LYS A 222 -21.82 -21.95 7.66
C LYS A 222 -21.73 -22.62 6.29
N GLU A 223 -22.40 -22.09 5.27
CA GLU A 223 -22.40 -22.69 3.92
C GLU A 223 -21.10 -22.40 3.14
N VAL A 224 -20.48 -21.23 3.34
CA VAL A 224 -19.21 -20.87 2.67
C VAL A 224 -18.00 -21.61 3.27
N VAL A 225 -18.07 -22.03 4.53
CA VAL A 225 -16.98 -22.72 5.26
C VAL A 225 -16.99 -24.24 5.07
N ALA A 226 -18.13 -24.81 4.68
CA ALA A 226 -18.29 -26.26 4.50
C ALA A 226 -17.27 -26.93 3.53
N PRO A 227 -16.79 -26.27 2.45
CA PRO A 227 -15.72 -26.81 1.61
C PRO A 227 -14.29 -26.62 2.17
N LEU A 228 -14.08 -25.70 3.11
CA LEU A 228 -12.75 -25.28 3.59
C LEU A 228 -12.24 -26.10 4.77
N ALA A 229 -13.11 -26.81 5.47
CA ALA A 229 -12.76 -27.69 6.60
C ALA A 229 -12.25 -29.09 6.16
N LYS A 230 -12.05 -29.33 4.85
CA LYS A 230 -11.72 -30.66 4.30
C LYS A 230 -10.43 -30.74 3.46
N GLU A 231 -9.55 -29.75 3.51
CA GLU A 231 -8.19 -29.83 2.92
C GLU A 231 -7.09 -29.71 3.97
#